data_AF-A0A356MSA9-F1
#
_entry.id   AF-A0A356MSA9-F1
#
_cell.length_a   1.000
_cell.length_b   1.000
_cell.length_c   1.000
_cell.angle_alpha   90.00
_cell.angle_beta   90.00
_cell.angle_gamma   90.00
#
_symmetry.space_group_name_H-M   'P 1'
#
loop_
_entity.id
_entity.type
_entity.pdbx_description
1 polymer ?
#
loop_
_entity_poly.entity_id
_entity_poly.type
_entity_poly.pdbx_seq_one_letter_code
_entity_poly.pdbx_strand_id
1 'polypeptide(L)'
;TNAMRISSAPIIRPVMPAEEDWGKALVEVDTRQLGLAVVDLGGGRTHSGQSIDHSVGCTNWMRRGSLADSQVPLAFIHARNQVDFDRAARRIQQAFLFSEKLQTSQDAIVIEHRTA
;
A
#
# COMPACT_ATOMS: atom_id res chain seq x y z
N THR A 1 -22.72 -24.55 -10.69
CA THR A 1 -21.53 -23.94 -11.32
C THR A 1 -21.04 -22.85 -10.41
N ASN A 2 -20.23 -23.23 -9.41
CA ASN A 2 -19.89 -22.39 -8.26
C ASN A 2 -18.44 -21.94 -8.39
N ALA A 3 -18.23 -20.67 -8.73
CA ALA A 3 -16.92 -20.02 -8.71
C ALA A 3 -17.10 -18.70 -7.96
N MET A 4 -16.43 -18.60 -6.81
CA MET A 4 -16.29 -17.41 -5.98
C MET A 4 -15.74 -16.24 -6.83
N ARG A 5 -16.62 -15.43 -7.42
CA ARG A 5 -16.25 -14.29 -8.29
C ARG A 5 -16.07 -13.04 -7.46
N ILE A 6 -14.87 -12.84 -6.90
CA ILE A 6 -14.42 -11.49 -6.55
C ILE A 6 -14.14 -10.77 -7.88
N SER A 7 -14.74 -9.59 -8.07
CA SER A 7 -14.49 -8.75 -9.24
C SER A 7 -13.03 -8.30 -9.23
N SER A 8 -12.32 -8.44 -10.36
CA SER A 8 -10.94 -7.97 -10.52
C SER A 8 -10.93 -6.59 -11.15
N ALA A 9 -10.09 -5.68 -10.63
CA ALA A 9 -9.86 -4.40 -11.28
C ALA A 9 -9.25 -4.59 -12.67
N PRO A 10 -9.60 -3.74 -13.66
CA PRO A 10 -9.04 -3.80 -15.01
C PRO A 10 -7.56 -3.35 -15.08
N ILE A 11 -7.08 -2.57 -14.11
CA ILE A 11 -5.68 -2.14 -14.03
C ILE A 11 -5.06 -2.73 -12.77
N ILE A 12 -4.03 -3.56 -12.94
CA ILE A 12 -3.20 -4.09 -11.86
C ILE A 12 -1.75 -3.82 -12.22
N ARG A 13 -1.10 -2.88 -11.53
CA ARG A 13 0.28 -2.45 -11.86
C ARG A 13 1.10 -2.16 -10.61
N PRO A 14 2.43 -2.36 -10.67
CA PRO A 14 3.31 -2.02 -9.57
C PRO A 14 3.44 -0.51 -9.40
N VAL A 15 3.62 -0.08 -8.15
CA VAL A 15 4.16 1.24 -7.82
C VAL A 15 5.58 1.03 -7.29
N MET A 16 6.55 1.63 -7.97
CA MET A 16 7.97 1.46 -7.67
C MET A 16 8.46 2.53 -6.67
N PRO A 17 9.49 2.23 -5.85
CA PRO A 17 10.23 3.25 -5.12
C PRO A 17 10.79 4.31 -6.07
N ALA A 18 10.96 5.54 -5.58
CA ALA A 18 11.64 6.59 -6.33
C ALA A 18 13.13 6.23 -6.51
N GLU A 19 13.73 6.63 -7.64
CA GLU A 19 15.15 6.31 -7.93
C GLU A 19 16.10 6.89 -6.88
N GLU A 20 15.77 8.05 -6.32
CA GLU A 20 16.52 8.71 -5.25
C GLU A 20 16.56 7.93 -3.92
N ASP A 21 15.68 6.94 -3.75
CA ASP A 21 15.63 6.08 -2.57
C ASP A 21 16.30 4.72 -2.77
N TRP A 22 16.78 4.41 -3.97
CA TRP A 22 17.46 3.14 -4.23
C TRP A 22 18.69 2.95 -3.33
N GLY A 23 18.85 1.73 -2.81
CA GLY A 23 19.90 1.38 -1.86
C GLY A 23 19.61 1.79 -0.41
N LYS A 24 18.53 2.52 -0.13
CA LYS A 24 18.08 2.83 1.23
C LYS A 24 17.12 1.76 1.74
N ALA A 25 17.09 1.57 3.06
CA ALA A 25 16.17 0.64 3.72
C ALA A 25 14.86 1.35 4.10
N LEU A 26 13.73 0.67 3.95
CA LEU A 26 12.42 1.16 4.41
C LEU A 26 12.39 1.19 5.94
N VAL A 27 12.28 2.37 6.54
CA VAL A 27 12.27 2.52 8.00
C VAL A 27 10.86 2.74 8.57
N GLU A 28 10.03 3.45 7.83
CA GLU A 28 8.69 3.85 8.27
C GLU A 28 7.71 3.92 7.09
N VAL A 29 6.44 3.65 7.38
CA VAL A 29 5.35 3.78 6.42
C VAL A 29 4.19 4.53 7.08
N ASP A 30 3.78 5.65 6.50
CA ASP A 30 2.56 6.37 6.90
C ASP A 30 1.33 5.55 6.48
N THR A 31 0.89 4.67 7.37
CA THR A 31 -0.26 3.78 7.14
C THR A 31 -1.58 4.55 6.96
N ARG A 32 -1.69 5.77 7.50
CA ARG A 32 -2.88 6.61 7.28
C ARG A 32 -2.97 7.02 5.82
N GLN A 33 -1.86 7.43 5.22
CA GLN A 33 -1.82 7.74 3.79
C GLN A 33 -2.12 6.52 2.92
N LEU A 34 -1.67 5.32 3.32
CA LEU A 34 -2.05 4.10 2.60
C LEU A 34 -3.56 3.84 2.64
N GLY A 35 -4.19 4.00 3.80
CA GLY A 35 -5.65 3.90 3.93
C GLY A 35 -6.39 4.90 3.03
N LEU A 36 -5.92 6.15 3.00
CA LEU A 36 -6.47 7.19 2.12
C LEU A 36 -6.23 6.89 0.63
N ALA A 37 -5.13 6.23 0.26
CA ALA A 37 -4.92 5.79 -1.12
C ALA A 37 -5.99 4.76 -1.55
N VAL A 38 -6.40 3.86 -0.65
CA VAL A 38 -7.48 2.90 -0.91
C VAL A 38 -8.85 3.60 -0.98
N VAL A 39 -9.11 4.60 -0.14
CA VAL A 39 -10.32 5.43 -0.24
C VAL A 39 -10.39 6.12 -1.59
N ASP A 40 -9.28 6.69 -2.05
CA ASP A 40 -9.18 7.34 -3.36
C ASP A 40 -9.42 6.38 -4.53
N LEU A 41 -9.08 5.10 -4.38
CA LEU A 41 -9.39 4.08 -5.39
C LEU A 41 -10.88 3.73 -5.43
N GLY A 42 -11.67 4.11 -4.42
CA GLY A 42 -13.06 3.71 -4.24
C GLY A 42 -13.25 2.48 -3.36
N GLY A 43 -12.18 1.99 -2.72
CA GLY A 43 -12.22 0.85 -1.78
C GLY A 43 -12.72 1.22 -0.38
N GLY A 44 -12.99 2.51 -0.14
CA GLY A 44 -13.51 3.04 1.12
C GLY A 44 -14.57 4.13 0.88
N ARG A 45 -15.03 4.75 1.96
CA ARG A 45 -16.10 5.77 1.93
C ARG A 45 -15.59 7.11 2.45
N THR A 46 -15.97 8.20 1.79
CA THR A 46 -15.78 9.57 2.28
C THR A 46 -17.04 10.11 2.97
N HIS A 47 -18.20 9.52 2.69
CA HIS A 47 -19.47 9.82 3.36
C HIS A 47 -20.34 8.56 3.53
N SER A 48 -21.34 8.66 4.40
CA SER A 48 -22.29 7.57 4.61
C SER A 48 -23.06 7.24 3.32
N GLY A 49 -23.33 5.95 3.08
CA GLY A 49 -24.08 5.48 1.93
C GLY A 49 -23.31 5.36 0.60
N GLN A 50 -22.06 5.84 0.52
CA GLN A 50 -21.24 5.67 -0.69
C GLN A 50 -21.00 4.17 -0.97
N SER A 51 -21.13 3.75 -2.23
CA SER A 51 -20.78 2.39 -2.65
C SER A 51 -19.27 2.17 -2.59
N ILE A 52 -18.86 0.95 -2.21
CA ILE A 52 -17.46 0.52 -2.24
C ILE A 52 -17.24 -0.31 -3.49
N ASP A 53 -16.17 -0.03 -4.22
CA ASP A 53 -15.67 -0.89 -5.27
C ASP A 53 -14.83 -2.01 -4.63
N HIS A 54 -15.34 -3.23 -4.63
CA HIS A 54 -14.65 -4.39 -4.05
C HIS A 54 -13.52 -4.94 -4.93
N SER A 55 -13.33 -4.39 -6.13
CA SER A 55 -12.29 -4.83 -7.07
C SER A 55 -10.96 -4.09 -6.91
N VAL A 56 -10.97 -2.94 -6.23
CA VAL A 56 -9.81 -2.06 -6.08
C VAL A 56 -9.10 -2.27 -4.74
N GLY A 57 -7.85 -1.86 -4.66
CA GLY A 57 -7.04 -1.99 -3.46
C GLY A 57 -5.56 -2.11 -3.76
N CYS A 58 -4.81 -2.62 -2.80
CA CYS A 58 -3.37 -2.81 -2.92
C CYS A 58 -2.96 -4.17 -2.37
N THR A 59 -1.96 -4.78 -2.99
CA THR A 59 -1.42 -6.10 -2.63
C THR A 59 0.11 -6.07 -2.61
N ASN A 60 0.72 -7.07 -1.97
CA ASN A 60 2.18 -7.26 -1.97
C ASN A 60 2.97 -6.04 -1.49
N TRP A 61 2.57 -5.50 -0.34
CA TRP A 61 3.27 -4.39 0.31
C TRP A 61 4.72 -4.73 0.63
N MET A 62 5.64 -3.82 0.28
CA MET A 62 7.03 -3.86 0.74
C MET A 62 7.07 -3.83 2.28
N ARG A 63 7.95 -4.66 2.86
CA ARG A 63 8.07 -4.81 4.31
C ARG A 63 9.11 -3.84 4.87
N ARG A 64 8.89 -3.31 6.08
CA ARG A 64 9.92 -2.55 6.81
C ARG A 64 11.23 -3.35 6.86
N GLY A 65 12.35 -2.67 6.67
CA GLY A 65 13.69 -3.26 6.54
C GLY A 65 14.08 -3.70 5.13
N SER A 66 13.14 -3.74 4.17
CA SER A 66 13.49 -4.05 2.76
C SER A 66 14.32 -2.93 2.15
N LEU A 67 15.26 -3.29 1.27
CA LEU A 67 15.98 -2.33 0.45
C LEU A 67 15.12 -1.90 -0.74
N ALA A 68 15.10 -0.61 -1.04
CA ALA A 68 14.51 -0.10 -2.26
C ALA A 68 15.45 -0.33 -3.45
N ASP A 69 14.89 -0.82 -4.55
CA ASP A 69 15.57 -0.97 -5.83
C ASP A 69 14.56 -0.87 -7.01
N SER A 70 15.05 -1.14 -8.22
CA SER A 70 14.26 -1.08 -9.45
C SER A 70 13.41 -2.34 -9.72
N GLN A 71 13.50 -3.36 -8.86
CA GLN A 71 12.88 -4.67 -9.06
C GLN A 71 11.76 -4.94 -8.05
N VAL A 72 11.86 -4.40 -6.84
CA VAL A 72 10.91 -4.63 -5.75
C VAL A 72 9.92 -3.46 -5.65
N PRO A 73 8.64 -3.66 -5.97
CA PRO A 73 7.63 -2.61 -5.84
C PRO A 73 7.28 -2.31 -4.39
N LEU A 74 6.78 -1.10 -4.13
CA LEU A 74 6.16 -0.73 -2.85
C LEU A 74 4.85 -1.51 -2.63
N ALA A 75 4.09 -1.70 -3.70
CA ALA A 75 2.85 -2.48 -3.76
C ALA A 75 2.41 -2.71 -5.22
N PHE A 76 1.42 -3.56 -5.43
CA PHE A 76 0.61 -3.60 -6.65
C PHE A 76 -0.72 -2.93 -6.39
N ILE A 77 -1.05 -1.92 -7.20
CA ILE A 77 -2.31 -1.18 -7.14
C ILE A 77 -3.31 -1.83 -8.10
N HIS A 78 -4.49 -2.12 -7.57
CA HIS A 78 -5.68 -2.55 -8.30
C HIS A 78 -6.59 -1.34 -8.45
N ALA A 79 -6.74 -0.83 -9.68
CA ALA A 79 -7.46 0.40 -9.97
C ALA A 79 -8.46 0.23 -11.12
N ARG A 80 -9.57 0.96 -11.04
CA ARG A 80 -10.60 0.95 -12.08
C ARG A 80 -10.25 1.75 -13.33
N ASN A 81 -9.40 2.76 -13.19
CA ASN A 81 -8.96 3.64 -14.28
C ASN A 81 -7.57 4.23 -13.98
N GLN A 82 -6.96 4.83 -14.99
CA GLN A 82 -5.62 5.39 -14.93
C GLN A 82 -5.49 6.55 -13.93
N VAL A 83 -6.50 7.43 -13.86
CA VAL A 83 -6.46 8.62 -12.99
C VAL A 83 -6.42 8.22 -11.52
N ASP A 84 -7.23 7.23 -11.13
CA ASP A 84 -7.26 6.71 -9.76
C ASP A 84 -5.96 5.97 -9.42
N PHE A 85 -5.38 5.22 -10.38
CA PHE A 85 -4.05 4.63 -10.23
C PHE A 85 -2.99 5.70 -9.96
N ASP A 86 -2.92 6.75 -10.78
CA ASP A 86 -1.87 7.78 -10.67
C ASP A 86 -1.97 8.57 -9.37
N ARG A 87 -3.18 8.77 -8.84
CA ARG A 87 -3.41 9.43 -7.55
C ARG A 87 -2.99 8.53 -6.39
N ALA A 88 -3.39 7.26 -6.42
CA ALA A 88 -3.00 6.29 -5.41
C ALA A 88 -1.48 6.03 -5.40
N ALA A 89 -0.85 5.90 -6.58
CA ALA A 89 0.59 5.68 -6.72
C ALA A 89 1.40 6.82 -6.10
N ARG A 90 1.04 8.07 -6.41
CA ARG A 90 1.70 9.25 -5.81
C ARG A 90 1.57 9.27 -4.29
N ARG A 91 0.38 9.03 -3.76
CA ARG A 91 0.18 8.97 -2.30
C ARG A 91 0.97 7.84 -1.65
N ILE A 92 1.01 6.66 -2.28
CA ILE A 92 1.77 5.51 -1.78
C ILE A 92 3.27 5.83 -1.76
N GLN A 93 3.83 6.40 -2.83
CA GLN A 93 5.24 6.78 -2.87
C GLN A 93 5.61 7.76 -1.74
N GLN A 94 4.77 8.77 -1.49
CA GLN A 94 4.98 9.75 -0.43
C GLN A 94 4.82 9.18 0.99
N ALA A 95 4.16 8.02 1.14
CA ALA A 95 3.92 7.39 2.43
C ALA A 95 5.08 6.51 2.90
N PHE A 96 6.03 6.16 2.02
CA PHE A 96 7.18 5.31 2.36
C PHE A 96 8.40 6.17 2.68
N LEU A 97 9.00 5.93 3.84
CA LEU A 97 10.16 6.68 4.33
C LEU A 97 11.39 5.77 4.37
N PHE A 98 12.44 6.17 3.67
CA PHE A 98 13.66 5.41 3.52
C PHE A 98 14.85 6.05 4.25
N SER A 99 15.81 5.23 4.69
CA SER A 99 17.04 5.70 5.33
C SER A 99 18.25 4.86 4.95
N GLU A 100 19.43 5.49 4.91
CA GLU A 100 20.72 4.80 4.77
C GLU A 100 21.12 4.04 6.04
N LYS A 101 20.54 4.40 7.20
CA LYS A 101 20.80 3.72 8.46
C LYS A 101 19.93 2.47 8.55
N LEU A 102 20.57 1.30 8.53
CA LEU A 102 19.94 0.05 8.94
C LEU A 102 19.43 0.18 10.37
N GLN A 103 18.11 0.26 10.54
CA GLN A 103 17.50 0.13 11.85
C GLN A 103 17.33 -1.35 12.17
N THR A 104 18.02 -1.81 13.20
CA THR A 104 17.77 -3.12 13.82
C THR A 104 16.65 -2.93 14.81
N SER A 105 15.44 -3.43 14.53
CA SER A 105 14.46 -3.91 15.51
C SER A 105 13.17 -4.36 14.80
N GLN A 106 12.73 -5.57 15.12
CA GLN A 106 11.41 -6.07 14.77
C GLN A 106 10.51 -5.89 15.99
N ASP A 107 9.54 -4.99 15.89
CA ASP A 107 8.59 -4.74 16.98
C ASP A 107 7.63 -5.92 17.15
N ALA A 108 7.27 -6.24 18.39
CA ALA A 108 6.24 -7.22 18.68
C ALA A 108 4.88 -6.73 18.15
N ILE A 109 4.17 -7.59 17.40
CA ILE A 109 2.81 -7.29 16.89
C ILE A 109 1.82 -7.11 18.05
N VAL A 110 2.06 -7.80 19.16
CA VAL A 110 1.32 -7.67 20.42
C VAL A 110 2.26 -7.06 21.45
N ILE A 111 1.98 -5.80 21.82
CA ILE A 111 2.80 -5.07 22.80
C ILE A 111 2.42 -5.49 24.23
N GLU A 112 1.13 -5.75 24.47
CA GLU A 112 0.61 -6.12 25.78
C GLU A 112 -0.68 -6.95 25.61
N HIS A 113 -0.88 -7.93 26.49
CA HIS A 113 -2.13 -8.67 26.60
C HIS A 113 -2.73 -8.42 28.00
N ARG A 114 -3.83 -7.66 28.07
CA ARG A 114 -4.50 -7.33 29.35
C ARG A 114 -5.65 -8.31 29.63
N THR A 115 -5.54 -9.06 30.71
CA THR A 115 -6.63 -9.88 31.29
C THR A 115 -7.11 -9.29 32.60
N ALA A 116 -8.40 -9.50 32.90
CA ALA A 116 -9.04 -9.08 34.15
C ALA A 116 -8.52 -9.81 35.38
#